data_AF-E2BST4-F1
#
_entry.id   AF-E2BST4-F1
#
_cell.length_a   1.000
_cell.length_b   1.000
_cell.length_c   1.000
_cell.angle_alpha   90.00
_cell.angle_beta   90.00
_cell.angle_gamma   90.00
#
_symmetry.space_group_name_H-M   'P 1'
#
loop_
_entity.id
_entity.type
_entity.pdbx_description
1 polymer ?
#
loop_
_entity_poly.entity_id
_entity_poly.type
_entity_poly.pdbx_seq_one_letter_code
_entity_poly.pdbx_strand_id
1 'polypeptide(L)'
;MTEVLYETMPRCDELMSNCWWRNGNRDCCEIFEVQRTEYGFCYSFNSELAEPLSSQTQHTGRRPESRPRRASGYGEWSGVKVTMHLGNITKPPDSVEIDGIVVMINWPHVWPNSGTMIPSGSLVSLSVDCISGFATQGVLELDESRTPCKYDETGIYNQETCLSHCKRTYVIKHCGCNPSFLFPLTSERDCNVEDFICLADFNVSFGGIIGLFLGGSLLSAVELLYYVMVAAFSSLYSRQRTGAGSRMRTSAPIVRTTVLPILDYGPLKPPARRIPIFANYGLAKSNLNRY
;
A
#
# COMPACT_ATOMS: atom_id res chain seq x y z
N MET A 1 -23.99 4.08 -12.41
CA MET A 1 -23.14 4.29 -11.20
C MET A 1 -21.88 5.07 -11.56
N THR A 2 -21.15 4.64 -12.58
CA THR A 2 -19.95 5.32 -13.09
C THR A 2 -20.18 6.80 -13.45
N GLU A 3 -21.29 7.12 -14.11
CA GLU A 3 -21.67 8.51 -14.44
C GLU A 3 -21.85 9.38 -13.19
N VAL A 4 -22.58 8.89 -12.19
CA VAL A 4 -22.77 9.62 -10.91
C VAL A 4 -21.42 9.88 -10.23
N LEU A 5 -20.54 8.87 -10.17
CA LEU A 5 -19.21 9.03 -9.58
C LEU A 5 -18.35 10.03 -10.36
N TYR A 6 -18.49 10.07 -11.68
CA TYR A 6 -17.83 11.05 -12.55
C TYR A 6 -18.35 12.48 -12.30
N GLU A 7 -19.67 12.66 -12.19
CA GLU A 7 -20.28 13.97 -11.91
C GLU A 7 -19.94 14.52 -10.51
N THR A 8 -19.71 13.63 -9.53
CA THR A 8 -19.29 14.03 -8.18
C THR A 8 -17.81 14.40 -8.06
N MET A 9 -17.01 14.14 -9.10
CA MET A 9 -15.60 14.50 -9.12
C MET A 9 -15.45 16.04 -9.10
N PRO A 10 -14.59 16.62 -8.24
CA PRO A 10 -14.33 18.06 -8.24
C PRO A 10 -13.85 18.54 -9.61
N ARG A 11 -14.33 19.69 -10.04
CA ARG A 11 -13.89 20.27 -11.32
C ARG A 11 -12.42 20.66 -11.24
N CYS A 12 -11.74 20.57 -12.38
CA CYS A 12 -10.30 20.82 -12.47
C CYS A 12 -9.90 22.22 -11.99
N ASP A 13 -10.67 23.24 -12.37
CA ASP A 13 -10.46 24.65 -12.02
C ASP A 13 -10.75 24.96 -10.56
N GLU A 14 -11.60 24.16 -9.91
CA GLU A 14 -11.86 24.26 -8.46
C GLU A 14 -10.77 23.56 -7.64
N LEU A 15 -10.25 22.44 -8.15
CA LEU A 15 -9.30 21.60 -7.44
C LEU A 15 -7.84 22.04 -7.61
N MET A 16 -7.47 22.57 -8.79
CA MET A 16 -6.08 22.82 -9.17
C MET A 16 -5.87 24.24 -9.68
N SER A 17 -4.75 24.84 -9.28
CA SER A 17 -4.31 26.15 -9.77
C SER A 17 -2.79 26.26 -9.81
N ASN A 18 -2.28 27.37 -10.36
CA ASN A 18 -0.84 27.69 -10.42
C ASN A 18 0.01 26.53 -11.00
N CYS A 19 -0.46 25.93 -12.09
CA CYS A 19 0.25 24.85 -12.75
C CYS A 19 1.47 25.34 -13.53
N TRP A 20 2.58 24.62 -13.38
CA TRP A 20 3.85 24.90 -14.06
C TRP A 20 4.36 23.65 -14.78
N TRP A 21 4.76 23.79 -16.04
CA TRP A 21 5.38 22.72 -16.82
C TRP A 21 6.24 23.28 -17.96
N ARG A 22 7.45 22.70 -18.13
CA ARG A 22 8.47 23.12 -19.13
C ARG A 22 8.77 24.61 -19.06
N ASN A 23 9.23 25.07 -17.89
CA ASN A 23 9.63 26.46 -17.64
C ASN A 23 8.56 27.51 -17.95
N GLY A 24 7.28 27.18 -17.74
CA GLY A 24 6.21 28.15 -17.91
C GLY A 24 4.91 27.74 -17.25
N ASN A 25 4.09 28.75 -16.97
CA ASN A 25 2.72 28.56 -16.50
C ASN A 25 1.89 27.85 -17.58
N ARG A 26 1.06 26.91 -17.13
CA ARG A 26 0.09 26.20 -17.95
C ARG A 26 -1.28 26.28 -17.29
N ASP A 27 -2.31 26.20 -18.11
CA ASP A 27 -3.63 25.85 -17.62
C ASP A 27 -3.57 24.42 -17.06
N CYS A 28 -4.01 24.24 -15.82
CA CYS A 28 -4.06 22.93 -15.17
C CYS A 28 -4.93 21.95 -15.99
N CYS A 29 -6.03 22.43 -16.56
CA CYS A 29 -7.01 21.61 -17.26
C CYS A 29 -6.58 21.27 -18.69
N GLU A 30 -5.49 21.89 -19.19
CA GLU A 30 -4.84 21.49 -20.45
C GLU A 30 -3.78 20.40 -20.27
N ILE A 31 -3.25 20.22 -19.05
CA ILE A 31 -2.13 19.31 -18.80
C ILE A 31 -2.47 18.12 -17.90
N PHE A 32 -3.55 18.21 -17.14
CA PHE A 32 -4.10 17.11 -16.35
C PHE A 32 -5.35 16.55 -17.04
N GLU A 33 -5.40 15.23 -17.16
CA GLU A 33 -6.48 14.48 -17.79
C GLU A 33 -7.17 13.58 -16.75
N VAL A 34 -8.43 13.23 -17.00
CA VAL A 34 -9.15 12.33 -16.08
C VAL A 34 -8.57 10.92 -16.18
N GLN A 35 -8.26 10.33 -15.04
CA GLN A 35 -7.67 9.01 -14.89
C GLN A 35 -8.53 8.18 -13.95
N ARG A 36 -8.91 6.97 -14.38
CA ARG A 36 -9.53 5.97 -13.50
C ARG A 36 -8.45 5.33 -12.63
N THR A 37 -8.78 5.09 -11.37
CA THR A 37 -7.89 4.47 -10.38
C THR A 37 -8.71 3.59 -9.44
N GLU A 38 -8.05 2.82 -8.59
CA GLU A 38 -8.73 2.08 -7.51
C GLU A 38 -9.38 2.98 -6.46
N TYR A 39 -9.07 4.28 -6.45
CA TYR A 39 -9.70 5.30 -5.60
C TYR A 39 -10.87 6.02 -6.32
N GLY A 40 -11.22 5.61 -7.53
CA GLY A 40 -12.21 6.26 -8.39
C GLY A 40 -11.56 7.20 -9.42
N PHE A 41 -12.27 8.25 -9.79
CA PHE A 41 -11.81 9.23 -10.77
C PHE A 41 -10.81 10.22 -10.16
N CYS A 42 -9.69 10.40 -10.82
CA CYS A 42 -8.59 11.27 -10.42
C CYS A 42 -8.13 12.12 -11.60
N TYR A 43 -7.27 13.10 -11.33
CA TYR A 43 -6.51 13.79 -12.38
C TYR A 43 -5.10 13.20 -12.49
N SER A 44 -4.64 13.00 -13.72
CA SER A 44 -3.30 12.50 -14.01
C SER A 44 -2.58 13.40 -15.00
N PHE A 45 -1.31 13.67 -14.71
CA PHE A 45 -0.41 14.29 -15.66
C PHE A 45 0.38 13.19 -16.37
N ASN A 46 0.39 13.22 -17.71
CA ASN A 46 1.29 12.40 -18.54
C ASN A 46 1.11 10.88 -18.47
N SER A 47 -0.05 10.40 -18.01
CA SER A 47 -0.46 8.99 -18.15
C SER A 47 -0.99 8.73 -19.56
N GLU A 48 -0.55 7.66 -20.23
CA GLU A 48 -1.10 7.21 -21.52
C GLU A 48 -2.44 6.48 -21.37
N LEU A 49 -2.76 6.06 -20.14
CA LEU A 49 -3.99 5.35 -19.78
C LEU A 49 -5.12 6.30 -19.37
N ALA A 50 -4.83 7.60 -19.23
CA ALA A 50 -5.82 8.61 -18.91
C ALA A 50 -6.77 8.82 -20.10
N GLU A 51 -8.03 9.12 -19.79
CA GLU A 51 -9.03 9.45 -20.79
C GLU A 51 -8.56 10.68 -21.57
N PRO A 52 -8.40 10.57 -22.89
CA PRO A 52 -8.02 11.73 -23.69
C PRO A 52 -9.11 12.79 -23.52
N LEU A 53 -8.70 14.05 -23.34
CA LEU A 53 -9.62 15.19 -23.29
C LEU A 53 -10.55 15.10 -24.51
N SER A 54 -11.81 14.72 -24.30
CA SER A 54 -12.77 14.48 -25.37
C SER A 54 -12.94 15.76 -26.18
N SER A 55 -12.45 15.80 -27.42
CA SER A 55 -12.88 16.58 -28.60
C SER A 55 -13.48 18.00 -28.45
N GLN A 56 -13.41 18.68 -27.29
CA GLN A 56 -13.81 20.06 -27.10
C GLN A 56 -12.68 21.04 -27.44
N THR A 57 -11.44 20.56 -27.50
CA THR A 57 -10.27 21.31 -27.99
C THR A 57 -10.14 21.34 -29.51
N GLN A 58 -11.13 20.84 -30.28
CA GLN A 58 -11.19 21.15 -31.72
C GLN A 58 -11.50 22.64 -32.00
N HIS A 59 -11.97 23.41 -31.01
CA HIS A 59 -12.24 24.84 -31.19
C HIS A 59 -11.03 25.76 -31.01
N THR A 60 -9.87 25.29 -30.53
CA THR A 60 -8.68 26.14 -30.29
C THR A 60 -7.53 25.90 -31.26
N GLY A 61 -7.66 25.00 -32.24
CA GLY A 61 -6.64 24.77 -33.29
C GLY A 61 -5.28 24.25 -32.77
N ARG A 62 -5.17 23.95 -31.48
CA ARG A 62 -3.95 23.49 -30.83
C ARG A 62 -3.96 21.97 -30.78
N ARG A 63 -3.06 21.33 -31.54
CA ARG A 63 -2.88 19.87 -31.47
C ARG A 63 -2.51 19.50 -30.03
N PRO A 64 -3.18 18.52 -29.41
CA PRO A 64 -2.77 18.00 -28.11
C PRO A 64 -1.32 17.51 -28.21
N GLU A 65 -0.48 17.87 -27.24
CA GLU A 65 0.89 17.38 -27.17
C GLU A 65 0.87 15.85 -27.02
N SER A 66 1.64 15.13 -27.84
CA SER A 66 1.69 13.67 -27.77
C SER A 66 2.30 13.22 -26.44
N ARG A 67 1.61 12.30 -25.75
CA ARG A 67 2.14 11.56 -24.61
C ARG A 67 3.13 10.48 -25.12
N PRO A 68 4.19 10.14 -24.36
CA PRO A 68 4.57 10.71 -23.06
C PRO A 68 5.46 11.97 -23.23
N ARG A 69 5.11 13.03 -22.50
CA ARG A 69 5.84 14.30 -22.41
C ARG A 69 7.16 14.09 -21.67
N ARG A 70 8.20 14.80 -22.09
CA ARG A 70 9.56 14.72 -21.51
C ARG A 70 9.95 16.06 -20.87
N ALA A 71 10.58 16.00 -19.70
CA ALA A 71 11.12 17.18 -19.05
C ALA A 71 12.28 17.78 -19.87
N SER A 72 12.43 19.11 -19.82
CA SER A 72 13.50 19.83 -20.54
C SER A 72 14.85 19.81 -19.83
N GLY A 73 14.91 19.28 -18.60
CA GLY A 73 16.11 19.28 -17.76
C GLY A 73 15.82 18.70 -16.38
N TYR A 74 16.71 18.95 -15.42
CA TYR A 74 16.59 18.53 -14.02
C TYR A 74 16.36 19.73 -13.08
N GLY A 75 15.85 19.45 -11.88
CA GLY A 75 15.58 20.45 -10.84
C GLY A 75 14.09 20.78 -10.70
N GLU A 76 13.76 21.56 -9.66
CA GLU A 76 12.37 21.85 -9.28
C GLU A 76 11.56 22.54 -10.39
N TRP A 77 12.23 23.39 -11.18
CA TRP A 77 11.58 24.17 -12.24
C TRP A 77 11.35 23.40 -13.55
N SER A 78 12.02 22.26 -13.74
CA SER A 78 11.85 21.43 -14.95
C SER A 78 10.70 20.42 -14.83
N GLY A 79 10.21 20.18 -13.61
CA GLY A 79 9.12 19.27 -13.30
C GLY A 79 7.72 19.89 -13.40
N VAL A 80 6.75 19.19 -12.82
CA VAL A 80 5.38 19.67 -12.64
C VAL A 80 5.23 20.27 -11.26
N LYS A 81 4.66 21.46 -11.18
CA LYS A 81 4.21 22.08 -9.93
C LYS A 81 2.73 22.40 -10.05
N VAL A 82 1.97 22.13 -9.01
CA VAL A 82 0.53 22.37 -8.94
C VAL A 82 0.17 22.77 -7.51
N THR A 83 -0.79 23.69 -7.38
CA THR A 83 -1.40 24.04 -6.09
C THR A 83 -2.79 23.41 -6.01
N MET A 84 -3.02 22.60 -4.99
CA MET A 84 -4.27 21.87 -4.77
C MET A 84 -5.17 22.61 -3.77
N HIS A 85 -6.46 22.71 -4.07
CA HIS A 85 -7.47 23.37 -3.26
C HIS A 85 -8.49 22.36 -2.74
N LEU A 86 -8.39 22.00 -1.46
CA LEU A 86 -9.27 21.00 -0.82
C LEU A 86 -10.45 21.61 -0.05
N GLY A 87 -10.42 22.92 0.21
CA GLY A 87 -11.39 23.59 1.08
C GLY A 87 -12.84 23.58 0.56
N ASN A 88 -13.05 23.31 -0.73
CA ASN A 88 -14.37 23.24 -1.34
C ASN A 88 -14.93 21.81 -1.44
N ILE A 89 -14.19 20.79 -0.98
CA ILE A 89 -14.59 19.40 -1.10
C ILE A 89 -15.35 19.00 0.17
N THR A 90 -16.65 18.72 0.03
CA THR A 90 -17.47 18.23 1.14
C THR A 90 -17.13 16.78 1.46
N LYS A 91 -16.61 16.54 2.66
CA LYS A 91 -16.44 15.19 3.18
C LYS A 91 -17.77 14.60 3.66
N PRO A 92 -17.93 13.28 3.63
CA PRO A 92 -19.01 12.61 4.35
C PRO A 92 -18.98 13.01 5.84
N PRO A 93 -20.15 13.18 6.49
CA PRO A 93 -20.25 13.72 7.85
C PRO A 93 -19.50 12.90 8.91
N ASP A 94 -19.32 11.60 8.68
CA ASP A 94 -18.62 10.68 9.59
C ASP A 94 -17.18 10.36 9.16
N SER A 95 -16.62 11.12 8.21
CA SER A 95 -15.25 10.88 7.74
C SER A 95 -14.23 11.34 8.78
N VAL A 96 -13.43 10.40 9.27
CA VAL A 96 -12.26 10.65 10.13
C VAL A 96 -10.96 10.88 9.34
N GLU A 97 -11.06 10.94 8.01
CA GLU A 97 -9.90 11.04 7.13
C GLU A 97 -9.25 12.43 7.20
N ILE A 98 -7.93 12.47 7.24
CA ILE A 98 -7.16 13.72 7.24
C ILE A 98 -7.37 14.44 5.90
N ASP A 99 -7.59 15.76 5.94
CA ASP A 99 -7.59 16.59 4.73
C ASP A 99 -6.26 16.47 4.01
N GLY A 100 -6.29 15.98 2.78
CA GLY A 100 -5.10 15.75 1.97
C GLY A 100 -5.43 15.21 0.58
N ILE A 101 -4.37 14.92 -0.17
CA ILE A 101 -4.43 14.28 -1.48
C ILE A 101 -3.61 12.99 -1.46
N VAL A 102 -3.99 12.01 -2.27
CA VAL A 102 -3.16 10.84 -2.55
C VAL A 102 -2.44 11.06 -3.88
N VAL A 103 -1.12 11.11 -3.85
CA VAL A 103 -0.29 11.29 -5.05
C VAL A 103 0.29 9.94 -5.48
N MET A 104 0.07 9.58 -6.75
CA MET A 104 0.55 8.36 -7.37
C MET A 104 1.57 8.71 -8.47
N ILE A 105 2.78 8.15 -8.41
CA ILE A 105 3.84 8.37 -9.40
C ILE A 105 4.20 7.03 -10.02
N ASN A 106 3.89 6.87 -11.31
CA ASN A 106 4.13 5.63 -12.06
C ASN A 106 4.65 5.95 -13.47
N TRP A 107 5.10 4.91 -14.18
CA TRP A 107 5.42 5.01 -15.60
C TRP A 107 4.17 5.35 -16.44
N PRO A 108 4.31 6.02 -17.61
CA PRO A 108 3.17 6.48 -18.40
C PRO A 108 2.18 5.39 -18.85
N HIS A 109 2.66 4.16 -19.08
CA HIS A 109 1.87 3.01 -19.53
C HIS A 109 1.43 2.08 -18.39
N VAL A 110 1.65 2.47 -17.13
CA VAL A 110 1.37 1.64 -15.94
C VAL A 110 0.09 2.08 -15.26
N TRP A 111 -0.77 1.11 -14.91
CA TRP A 111 -2.00 1.39 -14.20
C TRP A 111 -1.70 1.86 -12.76
N PRO A 112 -2.21 3.02 -12.33
CA PRO A 112 -1.90 3.55 -11.01
C PRO A 112 -2.66 2.80 -9.91
N ASN A 113 -1.94 2.26 -8.92
CA ASN A 113 -2.54 1.54 -7.79
C ASN A 113 -1.92 1.90 -6.41
N SER A 114 -0.74 2.53 -6.37
CA SER A 114 -0.01 2.85 -5.14
C SER A 114 0.23 4.35 -5.04
N GLY A 115 -0.16 4.93 -3.91
CA GLY A 115 -0.10 6.37 -3.69
C GLY A 115 0.36 6.74 -2.29
N THR A 116 0.90 7.95 -2.17
CA THR A 116 1.34 8.55 -0.92
C THR A 116 0.40 9.67 -0.53
N MET A 117 -0.09 9.66 0.70
CA MET A 117 -0.92 10.75 1.23
C MET A 117 -0.07 11.99 1.54
N ILE A 118 -0.51 13.14 1.05
CA ILE A 118 0.04 14.46 1.32
C ILE A 118 -1.03 15.26 2.07
N PRO A 119 -0.78 15.68 3.32
CA PRO A 119 -1.76 16.44 4.09
C PRO A 119 -1.92 17.86 3.53
N SER A 120 -3.12 18.41 3.72
CA SER A 120 -3.44 19.80 3.42
C SER A 120 -2.55 20.78 4.19
N GLY A 121 -2.34 21.97 3.62
CA GLY A 121 -1.48 23.00 4.21
C GLY A 121 0.03 22.71 4.12
N SER A 122 0.44 21.67 3.40
CA SER A 122 1.84 21.34 3.19
C SER A 122 2.34 21.76 1.80
N LEU A 123 3.63 22.12 1.71
CA LEU A 123 4.36 22.26 0.45
C LEU A 123 5.36 21.11 0.37
N VAL A 124 5.17 20.21 -0.58
CA VAL A 124 6.01 19.01 -0.75
C VAL A 124 6.70 19.03 -2.11
N SER A 125 8.01 18.80 -2.11
CA SER A 125 8.81 18.60 -3.31
C SER A 125 9.17 17.12 -3.41
N LEU A 126 8.72 16.46 -4.49
CA LEU A 126 8.95 15.04 -4.73
C LEU A 126 10.01 14.89 -5.82
N SER A 127 11.18 14.35 -5.47
CA SER A 127 12.21 13.96 -6.44
C SER A 127 11.86 12.61 -7.04
N VAL A 128 11.83 12.53 -8.37
CA VAL A 128 11.61 11.26 -9.08
C VAL A 128 12.97 10.73 -9.55
N ASP A 129 13.38 9.60 -9.00
CA ASP A 129 14.57 8.88 -9.42
C ASP A 129 14.18 7.67 -10.28
N CYS A 130 14.84 7.52 -11.42
CA CYS A 130 14.61 6.38 -12.31
C CYS A 130 15.43 5.17 -11.82
N ILE A 131 14.74 4.15 -11.30
CA ILE A 131 15.36 2.88 -10.92
C ILE A 131 14.80 1.80 -11.83
N SER A 132 15.67 1.01 -12.47
CA SER A 132 15.29 -0.19 -13.22
C SER A 132 15.76 -1.44 -12.50
N GLY A 133 14.87 -2.44 -12.42
CA GLY A 133 15.16 -3.76 -11.88
C GLY A 133 14.93 -4.82 -12.95
N PHE A 134 15.69 -5.91 -12.89
CA PHE A 134 15.53 -7.05 -13.79
C PHE A 134 15.15 -8.29 -12.98
N ALA A 135 14.27 -9.11 -13.54
CA ALA A 135 13.93 -10.39 -12.94
C ALA A 135 15.14 -11.33 -12.96
N THR A 136 15.30 -12.15 -11.92
CA THR A 136 16.30 -13.22 -11.91
C THR A 136 15.87 -14.35 -12.84
N GLN A 137 16.82 -15.14 -13.33
CA GLN A 137 16.56 -16.22 -14.27
C GLN A 137 15.51 -17.23 -13.76
N GLY A 138 15.54 -17.56 -12.46
CA GLY A 138 14.54 -18.46 -11.87
C GLY A 138 13.11 -17.93 -11.85
N VAL A 139 12.91 -16.59 -11.90
CA VAL A 139 11.58 -15.98 -12.05
C VAL A 139 11.12 -16.04 -13.51
N LEU A 140 12.05 -15.85 -14.45
CA LEU A 140 11.78 -15.94 -15.89
C LEU A 140 11.43 -17.38 -16.33
N GLU A 141 11.91 -18.39 -15.61
CA GLU A 141 11.69 -19.82 -15.87
C GLU A 141 10.47 -20.41 -15.13
N LEU A 142 9.67 -19.59 -14.46
CA LEU A 142 8.46 -20.09 -13.79
C LEU A 142 7.46 -20.64 -14.82
N ASP A 143 6.90 -21.80 -14.49
CA ASP A 143 5.87 -22.44 -15.30
C ASP A 143 4.67 -21.51 -15.54
N GLU A 144 4.10 -21.61 -16.74
CA GLU A 144 3.03 -20.74 -17.23
C GLU A 144 1.76 -20.85 -16.38
N SER A 145 1.54 -22.00 -15.74
CA SER A 145 0.45 -22.23 -14.79
C SER A 145 0.59 -21.47 -13.47
N ARG A 146 1.79 -20.97 -13.16
CA ARG A 146 2.14 -20.30 -11.89
C ARG A 146 2.33 -18.79 -12.04
N THR A 147 2.17 -18.24 -13.24
CA THR A 147 2.33 -16.81 -13.53
C THR A 147 0.96 -16.17 -13.81
N PRO A 148 0.28 -15.60 -12.79
CA PRO A 148 -1.07 -15.07 -12.95
C PRO A 148 -1.15 -13.85 -13.87
N CYS A 149 -0.01 -13.19 -14.12
CA CYS A 149 0.11 -12.07 -15.03
C CYS A 149 1.33 -12.27 -15.92
N LYS A 150 1.16 -11.96 -17.21
CA LYS A 150 2.21 -12.06 -18.23
C LYS A 150 2.75 -10.68 -18.56
N TYR A 151 3.90 -10.67 -19.22
CA TYR A 151 4.43 -9.51 -19.90
C TYR A 151 3.41 -8.98 -20.91
N ASP A 152 3.38 -7.67 -21.11
CA ASP A 152 2.59 -7.07 -22.18
C ASP A 152 3.13 -7.46 -23.56
N GLU A 153 2.45 -7.02 -24.64
CA GLU A 153 2.87 -7.28 -26.02
C GLU A 153 4.28 -6.76 -26.33
N THR A 154 4.79 -5.82 -25.53
CA THR A 154 6.13 -5.24 -25.64
C THR A 154 7.20 -6.02 -24.85
N GLY A 155 6.80 -7.06 -24.12
CA GLY A 155 7.69 -7.87 -23.29
C GLY A 155 8.06 -7.19 -21.97
N ILE A 156 7.27 -6.22 -21.50
CA ILE A 156 7.50 -5.50 -20.23
C ILE A 156 6.47 -5.97 -19.20
N TYR A 157 6.94 -6.26 -17.98
CA TYR A 157 6.10 -6.64 -16.86
C TYR A 157 5.99 -5.48 -15.88
N ASN A 158 4.75 -5.12 -15.54
CA ASN A 158 4.43 -4.11 -14.55
C ASN A 158 3.56 -4.72 -13.46
N GLN A 159 4.08 -4.77 -12.23
CA GLN A 159 3.40 -5.39 -11.10
C GLN A 159 2.07 -4.69 -10.80
N GLU A 160 2.02 -3.38 -10.94
CA GLU A 160 0.87 -2.55 -10.61
C GLU A 160 -0.30 -2.81 -11.56
N THR A 161 0.00 -2.85 -12.86
CA THR A 161 -0.95 -3.25 -13.90
C THR A 161 -1.43 -4.68 -13.69
N CYS A 162 -0.52 -5.60 -13.36
CA CYS A 162 -0.88 -6.99 -13.03
C CYS A 162 -1.87 -7.07 -11.86
N LEU A 163 -1.59 -6.40 -10.75
CA LEU A 163 -2.45 -6.42 -9.57
C LEU A 163 -3.83 -5.84 -9.87
N SER A 164 -3.88 -4.74 -10.63
CA SER A 164 -5.13 -4.11 -11.05
C SER A 164 -5.95 -5.03 -11.95
N HIS A 165 -5.30 -5.71 -12.90
CA HIS A 165 -5.92 -6.73 -13.74
C HIS A 165 -6.44 -7.92 -12.93
N CYS A 166 -5.67 -8.36 -11.94
CA CYS A 166 -6.06 -9.45 -11.03
C CYS A 166 -7.32 -9.09 -10.23
N LYS A 167 -7.37 -7.92 -9.61
CA LYS A 167 -8.54 -7.43 -8.86
C LYS A 167 -9.78 -7.33 -9.74
N ARG A 168 -9.63 -6.76 -10.94
CA ARG A 168 -10.73 -6.67 -11.91
C ARG A 168 -11.25 -8.05 -12.32
N THR A 169 -10.37 -8.97 -12.68
CA THR A 169 -10.73 -10.35 -13.06
C THR A 169 -11.40 -11.08 -11.90
N TYR A 170 -10.93 -10.86 -10.67
CA TYR A 170 -11.53 -11.41 -9.47
C TYR A 170 -12.98 -10.93 -9.30
N VAL A 171 -13.21 -9.62 -9.42
CA VAL A 171 -14.56 -9.03 -9.35
C VAL A 171 -15.46 -9.58 -10.45
N ILE A 172 -14.99 -9.63 -11.70
CA ILE A 172 -15.77 -10.19 -12.82
C ILE A 172 -16.13 -11.65 -12.53
N LYS A 173 -15.20 -12.45 -12.01
CA LYS A 173 -15.43 -13.87 -11.72
C LYS A 173 -16.44 -14.08 -10.59
N HIS A 174 -16.42 -13.25 -9.56
CA HIS A 174 -17.26 -13.45 -8.36
C HIS A 174 -18.59 -12.71 -8.43
N CYS A 175 -18.63 -11.50 -9.00
CA CYS A 175 -19.83 -10.66 -9.10
C CYS A 175 -20.43 -10.64 -10.52
N GLY A 176 -19.74 -11.17 -11.53
CA GLY A 176 -20.25 -11.22 -12.89
C GLY A 176 -20.40 -9.86 -13.56
N CYS A 177 -19.68 -8.84 -13.09
CA CYS A 177 -19.69 -7.48 -13.64
C CYS A 177 -18.30 -6.85 -13.59
N ASN A 178 -18.04 -5.87 -14.47
CA ASN A 178 -16.83 -5.06 -14.47
C ASN A 178 -17.13 -3.67 -13.89
N PRO A 179 -16.50 -3.24 -12.79
CA PRO A 179 -16.75 -1.92 -12.24
C PRO A 179 -15.98 -0.85 -13.04
N SER A 180 -16.64 -0.27 -14.03
CA SER A 180 -16.02 0.68 -14.98
C SER A 180 -15.61 2.03 -14.38
N PHE A 181 -15.99 2.30 -13.14
CA PHE A 181 -15.53 3.48 -12.38
C PHE A 181 -14.11 3.31 -11.81
N LEU A 182 -13.65 2.06 -11.62
CA LEU A 182 -12.29 1.76 -11.14
C LEU A 182 -11.37 1.28 -12.25
N PHE A 183 -11.91 0.53 -13.22
CA PHE A 183 -11.13 -0.12 -14.26
C PHE A 183 -11.65 0.25 -15.66
N PRO A 184 -10.86 0.02 -16.72
CA PRO A 184 -11.34 0.27 -18.09
C PRO A 184 -12.60 -0.53 -18.42
N LEU A 185 -13.36 -0.05 -19.42
CA LEU A 185 -14.49 -0.80 -19.96
C LEU A 185 -14.04 -2.11 -20.63
N THR A 186 -14.92 -3.10 -20.61
CA THR A 186 -14.77 -4.42 -21.24
C THR A 186 -16.02 -4.81 -22.00
N SER A 187 -15.99 -5.98 -22.64
CA SER A 187 -17.18 -6.66 -23.16
C SER A 187 -18.15 -7.12 -22.06
N GLU A 188 -17.70 -7.21 -20.81
CA GLU A 188 -18.54 -7.60 -19.66
C GLU A 188 -19.50 -6.48 -19.27
N ARG A 189 -20.65 -6.85 -18.68
CA ARG A 189 -21.62 -5.87 -18.19
C ARG A 189 -20.98 -4.95 -17.13
N ASP A 190 -21.35 -3.68 -17.12
CA ASP A 190 -20.96 -2.75 -16.06
C ASP A 190 -21.69 -3.09 -14.75
N CYS A 191 -21.07 -2.81 -13.60
CA CYS A 191 -21.68 -3.05 -12.29
C CYS A 191 -22.73 -1.97 -11.96
N ASN A 192 -23.88 -2.41 -11.47
CA ASN A 192 -24.97 -1.55 -11.00
C ASN A 192 -24.92 -1.35 -9.47
N VAL A 193 -25.88 -0.57 -8.94
CA VAL A 193 -25.99 -0.31 -7.50
C VAL A 193 -26.28 -1.60 -6.71
N GLU A 194 -27.02 -2.54 -7.28
CA GLU A 194 -27.30 -3.84 -6.65
C GLU A 194 -26.04 -4.69 -6.51
N ASP A 195 -25.10 -4.59 -7.46
CA ASP A 195 -23.83 -5.33 -7.43
C ASP A 195 -22.88 -4.78 -6.36
N PHE A 196 -23.15 -3.59 -5.80
CA PHE A 196 -22.30 -2.98 -4.79
C PHE A 196 -22.18 -3.83 -3.52
N ILE A 197 -23.23 -4.58 -3.18
CA ILE A 197 -23.20 -5.53 -2.05
C ILE A 197 -22.13 -6.61 -2.32
N CYS A 198 -22.12 -7.18 -3.52
CA CYS A 198 -21.11 -8.17 -3.92
C CYS A 198 -19.70 -7.55 -3.93
N LEU A 199 -19.56 -6.33 -4.47
CA LEU A 199 -18.27 -5.62 -4.48
C LEU A 199 -17.74 -5.38 -3.05
N ALA A 200 -18.62 -5.09 -2.10
CA ALA A 200 -18.24 -4.90 -0.69
C ALA A 200 -17.83 -6.23 -0.02
N ASP A 201 -18.60 -7.30 -0.26
CA ASP A 201 -18.33 -8.64 0.30
C ASP A 201 -17.01 -9.24 -0.21
N PHE A 202 -16.70 -8.98 -1.49
CA PHE A 202 -15.50 -9.46 -2.16
C PHE A 202 -14.43 -8.38 -2.32
N ASN A 203 -14.54 -7.26 -1.60
CA ASN A 203 -13.50 -6.25 -1.60
C ASN A 203 -12.18 -6.92 -1.18
N VAL A 204 -11.19 -6.87 -2.06
CA VAL A 204 -9.94 -7.63 -1.97
C VAL A 204 -9.05 -7.00 -0.91
N SER A 205 -9.42 -7.18 0.35
CA SER A 205 -8.55 -7.04 1.52
C SER A 205 -8.18 -8.43 2.04
N PHE A 206 -7.47 -9.22 1.22
CA PHE A 206 -6.89 -10.48 1.69
C PHE A 206 -5.48 -10.21 2.23
N GLY A 207 -5.31 -10.40 3.55
CA GLY A 207 -3.97 -10.58 4.13
C GLY A 207 -3.83 -10.46 5.65
N GLY A 208 -4.70 -9.73 6.35
CA GLY A 208 -4.53 -9.50 7.80
C GLY A 208 -5.31 -10.47 8.68
N ILE A 209 -6.57 -10.68 8.35
CA ILE A 209 -7.54 -11.28 9.27
C ILE A 209 -7.36 -12.81 9.36
N ILE A 210 -7.09 -13.48 8.23
CA ILE A 210 -6.86 -14.93 8.19
C ILE A 210 -5.56 -15.30 8.93
N GLY A 211 -4.52 -14.45 8.88
CA GLY A 211 -3.28 -14.64 9.62
C GLY A 211 -3.44 -14.44 11.13
N LEU A 212 -4.26 -13.48 11.56
CA LEU A 212 -4.52 -13.21 12.97
C LEU A 212 -5.27 -14.35 13.66
N PHE A 213 -6.28 -14.93 12.98
CA PHE A 213 -7.09 -16.01 13.53
C PHE A 213 -6.37 -17.37 13.53
N LEU A 214 -5.51 -17.63 12.56
CA LEU A 214 -4.66 -18.83 12.55
C LEU A 214 -3.52 -18.73 13.58
N GLY A 215 -2.94 -17.54 13.78
CA GLY A 215 -1.88 -17.30 14.76
C GLY A 215 -2.34 -17.41 16.21
N GLY A 216 -3.51 -16.85 16.55
CA GLY A 216 -4.08 -16.93 17.91
C GLY A 216 -4.51 -18.35 18.30
N SER A 217 -5.06 -19.10 17.36
CA SER A 217 -5.54 -20.47 17.61
C SER A 217 -4.39 -21.47 17.78
N LEU A 218 -3.31 -21.33 17.00
CA LEU A 218 -2.16 -22.24 17.05
C LEU A 218 -1.36 -22.10 18.35
N LEU A 219 -1.07 -20.87 18.79
CA LEU A 219 -0.35 -20.65 20.05
C LEU A 219 -1.15 -21.14 21.26
N SER A 220 -2.47 -20.90 21.27
CA SER A 220 -3.35 -21.41 22.32
C SER A 220 -3.39 -22.95 22.37
N ALA A 221 -3.41 -23.61 21.21
CA ALA A 221 -3.37 -25.06 21.14
C ALA A 221 -2.04 -25.65 21.64
N VAL A 222 -0.90 -25.04 21.28
CA VAL A 222 0.42 -25.47 21.74
C VAL A 222 0.58 -25.27 23.25
N GLU A 223 0.08 -24.17 23.80
CA GLU A 223 0.09 -23.91 25.23
C GLU A 223 -0.75 -24.93 26.00
N LEU A 224 -1.94 -25.26 25.51
CA LEU A 224 -2.80 -26.28 26.12
C LEU A 224 -2.13 -27.68 26.11
N LEU A 225 -1.50 -28.05 25.00
CA LEU A 225 -0.72 -29.30 24.91
C LEU A 225 0.46 -29.31 25.88
N TYR A 226 1.18 -28.19 26.02
CA TYR A 226 2.28 -28.05 26.96
C TYR A 226 1.81 -28.28 28.40
N TYR A 227 0.73 -27.63 28.84
CA TYR A 227 0.19 -27.82 30.19
C TYR A 227 -0.30 -29.24 30.44
N VAL A 228 -0.99 -29.86 29.48
CA VAL A 228 -1.46 -31.25 29.61
C VAL A 228 -0.28 -32.22 29.74
N MET A 229 0.77 -32.03 28.93
CA MET A 229 1.97 -32.88 29.01
C MET A 229 2.68 -32.71 30.36
N VAL A 230 2.88 -31.48 30.83
CA VAL A 230 3.49 -31.22 32.14
C VAL A 230 2.66 -31.80 33.29
N ALA A 231 1.32 -31.69 33.24
CA ALA A 231 0.41 -32.29 34.21
C ALA A 231 0.46 -33.83 34.20
N ALA A 232 0.53 -34.44 33.01
CA ALA A 232 0.68 -35.88 32.85
C ALA A 232 2.03 -36.38 33.41
N PHE A 233 3.14 -35.71 33.06
CA PHE A 233 4.47 -36.10 33.56
C PHE A 233 4.61 -35.89 35.07
N SER A 234 4.07 -34.81 35.64
CA SER A 234 4.11 -34.57 37.08
C SER A 234 3.26 -35.56 37.88
N SER A 235 2.09 -35.95 37.37
CA SER A 235 1.23 -36.97 38.01
C SER A 235 1.83 -38.38 37.94
N LEU A 236 2.49 -38.74 36.83
CA LEU A 236 3.25 -39.98 36.71
C LEU A 236 4.48 -40.00 37.64
N TYR A 237 5.19 -38.88 37.74
CA TYR A 237 6.33 -38.73 38.66
C TYR A 237 5.90 -38.78 40.14
N SER A 238 4.75 -38.19 40.48
CA SER A 238 4.16 -38.23 41.83
C SER A 238 3.75 -39.67 42.23
N ARG A 239 3.15 -40.43 41.30
CA ARG A 239 2.81 -41.85 41.51
C ARG A 239 4.02 -42.74 41.75
N GLN A 240 5.16 -42.45 41.12
CA GLN A 240 6.42 -43.15 41.42
C GLN A 240 6.96 -42.83 42.82
N ARG A 241 6.67 -41.65 43.38
CA ARG A 241 7.15 -41.22 44.70
C ARG A 241 6.35 -41.79 45.87
N THR A 242 5.09 -42.20 45.65
CA THR A 242 4.27 -42.88 46.68
C THR A 242 4.61 -44.36 46.90
N GLY A 243 5.55 -44.93 46.13
CA GLY A 243 6.00 -46.32 46.26
C GLY A 243 7.23 -46.53 47.15
N ALA A 244 7.82 -45.49 47.74
CA ALA A 244 9.05 -45.61 48.52
C ALA A 244 9.00 -44.86 49.86
N GLY A 245 8.84 -45.62 50.94
CA GLY A 245 9.51 -45.33 52.23
C GLY A 245 8.70 -44.61 53.31
N SER A 246 8.24 -45.37 54.29
CA SER A 246 7.77 -44.89 55.60
C SER A 246 8.92 -44.59 56.58
N ARG A 247 8.61 -43.74 57.57
CA ARG A 247 9.23 -43.55 58.91
C ARG A 247 10.40 -42.54 59.09
N MET A 248 9.96 -41.36 59.53
CA MET A 248 10.15 -40.77 60.86
C MET A 248 11.29 -39.78 61.12
N ARG A 249 10.82 -38.58 61.52
CA ARG A 249 11.28 -37.67 62.58
C ARG A 249 12.19 -36.51 62.17
N THR A 250 11.64 -35.30 62.25
CA THR A 250 12.38 -34.16 62.78
C THR A 250 11.43 -33.14 63.41
N SER A 251 11.67 -32.91 64.70
CA SER A 251 11.30 -31.72 65.46
C SER A 251 11.73 -30.44 64.73
N ALA A 252 10.82 -29.46 64.62
CA ALA A 252 11.19 -28.08 64.33
C ALA A 252 12.09 -27.55 65.46
N PRO A 253 13.12 -26.73 65.17
CA PRO A 253 12.86 -25.29 65.11
C PRO A 253 13.74 -24.44 64.16
N ILE A 254 13.16 -23.30 63.78
CA ILE A 254 13.75 -21.95 63.60
C ILE A 254 14.94 -21.80 62.63
N VAL A 255 14.69 -21.14 61.49
CA VAL A 255 15.74 -20.46 60.70
C VAL A 255 15.43 -18.97 60.63
N ARG A 256 16.32 -18.18 61.24
CA ARG A 256 16.42 -16.73 61.08
C ARG A 256 16.85 -16.41 59.65
N THR A 257 16.20 -15.42 59.07
CA THR A 257 16.52 -14.81 57.78
C THR A 257 17.94 -14.22 57.81
N THR A 258 18.83 -14.78 57.00
CA THR A 258 20.03 -14.09 56.52
C THR A 258 19.89 -13.92 55.02
N VAL A 259 19.54 -12.71 54.60
CA VAL A 259 19.63 -12.29 53.21
C VAL A 259 21.12 -12.14 52.89
N LEU A 260 21.61 -12.96 51.97
CA LEU A 260 22.88 -12.73 51.27
C LEU A 260 22.62 -12.78 49.77
N PRO A 261 23.28 -11.91 48.98
CA PRO A 261 22.95 -11.65 47.59
C PRO A 261 23.33 -12.84 46.70
N ILE A 262 22.44 -13.23 45.79
CA ILE A 262 22.78 -14.18 44.73
C ILE A 262 23.59 -13.42 43.67
N LEU A 263 24.86 -13.78 43.59
CA LEU A 263 25.74 -13.49 42.46
C LEU A 263 25.18 -14.14 41.20
N ASP A 264 25.18 -13.33 40.15
CA ASP A 264 24.72 -13.62 38.80
C ASP A 264 25.69 -14.56 38.06
N TYR A 265 25.16 -15.64 37.48
CA TYR A 265 25.82 -16.41 36.42
C TYR A 265 24.82 -16.72 35.30
N GLY A 266 24.17 -15.68 34.77
CA GLY A 266 23.62 -15.73 33.42
C GLY A 266 24.74 -15.51 32.38
N PRO A 267 24.79 -16.26 31.26
CA PRO A 267 25.69 -15.92 30.17
C PRO A 267 25.33 -14.52 29.64
N LEU A 268 26.35 -13.65 29.59
CA LEU A 268 26.30 -12.29 29.05
C LEU A 268 25.59 -12.28 27.70
N LYS A 269 24.33 -11.85 27.67
CA LYS A 269 23.68 -11.45 26.42
C LYS A 269 24.49 -10.28 25.85
N PRO A 270 25.02 -10.36 24.62
CA PRO A 270 25.57 -9.18 24.00
C PRO A 270 24.45 -8.13 23.89
N PRO A 271 24.72 -6.85 24.20
CA PRO A 271 23.73 -5.80 24.06
C PRO A 271 23.23 -5.78 22.61
N ALA A 272 21.91 -5.75 22.44
CA ALA A 272 21.30 -5.55 21.14
C ALA A 272 21.91 -4.29 20.51
N ARG A 273 22.62 -4.46 19.40
CA ARG A 273 23.12 -3.33 18.61
C ARG A 273 21.90 -2.50 18.25
N ARG A 274 21.83 -1.26 18.73
CA ARG A 274 20.85 -0.27 18.23
C ARG A 274 21.04 -0.22 16.72
N ILE A 275 20.09 -0.78 15.99
CA ILE A 275 19.96 -0.53 14.57
C ILE A 275 19.39 0.89 14.50
N PRO A 276 20.13 1.90 14.02
CA PRO A 276 19.51 3.19 13.74
C PRO A 276 18.43 2.94 12.69
N ILE A 277 17.20 3.32 13.03
CA ILE A 277 16.14 3.50 12.04
C ILE A 277 16.62 4.67 11.18
N PHE A 278 17.25 4.37 10.05
CA PHE A 278 17.46 5.36 9.01
C PHE A 278 16.08 5.67 8.43
N ALA A 279 15.44 6.70 8.97
CA ALA A 279 14.49 7.47 8.19
C ALA A 279 15.28 8.08 7.02
N ASN A 280 15.20 7.47 5.84
CA ASN A 280 15.63 8.09 4.60
C ASN A 280 14.66 9.22 4.27
N TYR A 281 14.87 10.37 4.92
CA TYR A 281 14.47 11.65 4.35
C TYR A 281 15.67 12.17 3.57
N GLY A 282 15.56 12.15 2.24
CA GLY A 282 16.46 12.89 1.37
C GLY A 282 16.23 14.38 1.53
N LEU A 283 16.74 14.97 2.61
CA LEU A 283 16.90 16.43 2.71
C LEU A 283 18.09 16.82 1.82
N ALA A 284 17.80 17.71 0.87
CA ALA A 284 18.76 18.28 -0.07
C ALA A 284 20.03 18.76 0.67
N LYS A 285 21.19 18.21 0.28
CA LYS A 285 22.47 18.83 0.62
C LYS A 285 22.61 20.11 -0.19
N SER A 286 22.51 21.23 0.53
CA SER A 286 22.98 22.54 0.09
C SER A 286 24.42 22.41 -0.42
N ASN A 287 24.61 22.77 -1.69
CA ASN A 287 25.91 22.94 -2.31
C ASN A 287 26.65 24.08 -1.60
N LEU A 288 27.77 23.75 -0.97
CA LEU A 288 28.77 24.74 -0.58
C LEU A 288 30.14 24.27 -1.10
N ASN A 289 30.67 25.03 -2.07
CA ASN A 289 32.07 25.07 -2.53
C ASN A 289 32.51 23.85 -3.38
N ARG A 290 33.17 23.97 -4.54
CA ARG A 290 34.25 24.89 -4.93
C ARG A 290 34.60 24.63 -6.42
N TYR A 291 34.96 25.72 -7.13
CA TYR A 291 35.70 25.83 -8.41
C TYR A 291 35.18 25.13 -9.67
#